data_AF-A0A3D0YVM9-F1
#
_entry.id   AF-A0A3D0YVM9-F1
#
_cell.length_a   1.000
_cell.length_b   1.000
_cell.length_c   1.000
_cell.angle_alpha   90.00
_cell.angle_beta   90.00
_cell.angle_gamma   90.00
#
_symmetry.space_group_name_H-M   'P 1'
#
loop_
_entity.id
_entity.type
_entity.pdbx_description
1 polymer ?
#
loop_
_entity_poly.entity_id
_entity_poly.type
_entity_poly.pdbx_seq_one_letter_code
_entity_poly.pdbx_strand_id
1 'polypeptide(L)'
;MENTHPTIQDVLQAVNATTESTNKQFAQIQEQFNDVLQSVNTASELTQKQFDHVQEQFDHVQGQFDQMQGQITEINETMATKADLADLVTKDYLDNKLADLRGDLVVLTRKEDTKLKKLVDILTTKNLLSPEEKEVIFALEPFPKTRL
;
A
#
# COMPACT_ATOMS: atom_id res chain seq x y z
N MET A 1 8.21 -82.52 -61.93
CA MET A 1 8.01 -81.17 -61.37
C MET A 1 8.60 -80.22 -62.38
N GLU A 2 7.75 -79.62 -63.21
CA GLU A 2 8.16 -78.79 -64.34
C GLU A 2 8.59 -77.43 -63.78
N ASN A 3 9.89 -77.14 -63.80
CA ASN A 3 10.42 -75.82 -63.47
C ASN A 3 10.10 -74.90 -64.64
N THR A 4 8.92 -74.28 -64.62
CA THR A 4 8.57 -73.20 -65.53
C THR A 4 9.43 -71.99 -65.20
N HIS A 5 10.39 -71.69 -66.08
CA HIS A 5 11.21 -70.49 -65.97
C HIS A 5 10.38 -69.27 -66.38
N PRO A 6 10.41 -68.18 -65.59
CA PRO A 6 9.70 -66.96 -65.94
C PRO A 6 10.20 -66.40 -67.27
N THR A 7 9.27 -65.92 -68.08
CA THR A 7 9.57 -65.30 -69.36
C THR A 7 9.98 -63.83 -69.16
N ILE A 8 10.59 -63.22 -70.18
CA ILE A 8 10.92 -61.78 -70.17
C ILE A 8 9.66 -60.94 -69.96
N GLN A 9 8.50 -61.37 -70.46
CA GLN A 9 7.21 -60.71 -70.27
C GLN A 9 6.82 -60.64 -68.79
N ASP A 10 7.01 -61.75 -68.05
CA ASP A 10 6.68 -61.84 -66.63
C ASP A 10 7.56 -60.89 -65.80
N VAL A 11 8.84 -60.78 -66.16
CA VAL A 11 9.78 -59.85 -65.51
C VAL A 11 9.38 -58.40 -65.78
N LEU A 12 9.05 -58.04 -67.03
CA LEU A 12 8.65 -56.68 -67.38
C LEU A 12 7.37 -56.24 -66.66
N GLN A 13 6.39 -57.15 -66.54
CA GLN A 13 5.15 -56.87 -65.82
C GLN A 13 5.40 -56.65 -64.33
N ALA A 14 6.27 -57.46 -63.71
CA ALA A 14 6.67 -57.29 -62.31
C ALA A 14 7.42 -55.96 -62.08
N VAL A 15 8.32 -55.58 -62.99
CA VAL A 15 9.05 -54.30 -62.95
C VAL A 15 8.08 -53.12 -63.06
N ASN A 16 7.13 -53.16 -63.99
CA ASN A 16 6.12 -52.11 -64.14
C ASN A 16 5.25 -51.97 -62.89
N ALA A 17 4.75 -53.09 -62.35
CA ALA A 17 3.95 -53.09 -61.13
C ALA A 17 4.74 -52.52 -59.92
N THR A 18 6.02 -52.89 -59.79
CA THR A 18 6.91 -52.37 -58.75
C THR A 18 7.15 -50.87 -58.92
N THR A 19 7.35 -50.41 -60.16
CA THR A 19 7.55 -48.99 -60.49
C THR A 19 6.30 -48.16 -60.15
N GLU A 20 5.11 -48.64 -60.51
CA GLU A 20 3.86 -47.98 -60.15
C GLU A 20 3.64 -47.91 -58.63
N SER A 21 3.92 -49.00 -57.92
CA SER A 21 3.85 -49.03 -56.44
C SER A 21 4.82 -48.02 -55.82
N THR A 22 6.06 -47.96 -56.32
CA THR A 22 7.09 -47.02 -55.84
C THR A 22 6.68 -45.58 -56.09
N ASN A 23 6.13 -45.27 -57.27
CA ASN A 23 5.65 -43.92 -57.59
C ASN A 23 4.49 -43.50 -56.69
N LYS A 24 3.55 -44.42 -56.37
CA LYS A 24 2.46 -44.15 -55.42
C LYS A 24 2.99 -43.86 -54.02
N GLN A 25 3.96 -44.65 -53.54
CA GLN A 25 4.60 -44.41 -52.25
C GLN A 25 5.32 -43.06 -52.22
N PHE A 26 6.03 -42.71 -53.30
CA PHE A 26 6.70 -41.42 -53.40
C PHE A 26 5.71 -40.25 -53.35
N ALA A 27 4.59 -40.35 -54.04
CA ALA A 27 3.54 -39.32 -53.98
C ALA A 27 2.96 -39.15 -52.56
N GLN A 28 2.69 -40.26 -51.86
CA GLN A 28 2.21 -40.24 -50.48
C GLN A 28 3.23 -39.62 -49.51
N ILE A 29 4.51 -39.92 -49.69
CA ILE A 29 5.59 -39.33 -48.89
C ILE A 29 5.69 -37.82 -49.12
N GLN A 30 5.54 -37.36 -50.37
CA GLN A 30 5.56 -35.93 -50.69
C GLN A 30 4.38 -35.19 -50.01
N GLU A 31 3.19 -35.79 -50.00
CA GLU A 31 2.02 -35.25 -49.30
C GLU A 31 2.27 -35.16 -47.79
N GLN A 32 2.71 -36.25 -47.16
CA GLN A 32 3.05 -36.28 -45.74
C GLN A 32 4.14 -35.26 -45.37
N PHE A 33 5.14 -35.07 -46.24
CA PHE A 33 6.19 -34.10 -46.02
C PHE A 33 5.66 -32.67 -46.03
N ASN A 34 4.74 -32.35 -46.95
CA ASN A 34 4.09 -31.05 -47.00
C ASN A 34 3.22 -30.79 -45.74
N ASP A 35 2.49 -31.80 -45.28
CA ASP A 35 1.69 -31.71 -44.04
C ASP A 35 2.56 -31.44 -42.81
N VAL A 36 3.72 -32.10 -42.72
CA VAL A 36 4.70 -31.87 -41.64
C VAL A 36 5.24 -30.44 -41.72
N LEU A 37 5.62 -29.95 -42.91
CA LEU A 37 6.09 -28.57 -43.07
C LEU A 37 5.04 -27.55 -42.65
N GLN A 38 3.78 -27.76 -43.03
CA GLN A 38 2.69 -26.89 -42.63
C GLN A 38 2.50 -26.90 -41.10
N SER A 39 2.51 -28.08 -40.48
CA SER A 39 2.36 -28.24 -39.04
C SER A 39 3.50 -27.56 -38.27
N VAL A 40 4.74 -27.68 -38.75
CA VAL A 40 5.91 -27.02 -38.17
C VAL A 40 5.80 -25.50 -38.28
N ASN A 41 5.37 -24.98 -39.43
CA ASN A 41 5.17 -23.54 -39.61
C ASN A 41 4.10 -23.00 -38.66
N THR A 42 2.96 -23.69 -38.56
CA THR A 42 1.88 -23.31 -37.62
C THR A 42 2.35 -23.36 -36.16
N ALA A 43 3.09 -24.40 -35.78
CA ALA A 43 3.65 -24.50 -34.42
C ALA A 43 4.65 -23.37 -34.12
N SER A 44 5.49 -23.03 -35.10
CA SER A 44 6.45 -21.91 -35.00
C SER A 44 5.73 -20.57 -34.80
N GLU A 45 4.71 -20.29 -35.61
CA GLU A 45 3.90 -19.07 -35.48
C GLU A 45 3.18 -18.97 -34.13
N LEU A 46 2.61 -20.08 -33.65
CA LEU A 46 1.96 -20.11 -32.34
C LEU A 46 2.97 -19.88 -31.22
N THR A 47 4.15 -20.49 -31.32
CA THR A 47 5.23 -20.32 -30.35
C THR A 47 5.68 -18.86 -30.31
N GLN A 48 5.87 -18.22 -31.47
CA GLN A 48 6.23 -16.80 -31.53
C GLN A 48 5.18 -15.92 -30.84
N LYS A 49 3.89 -16.14 -31.13
CA LYS A 49 2.79 -15.41 -30.48
C LYS A 49 2.77 -15.59 -28.96
N GLN A 50 3.08 -16.79 -28.48
CA GLN A 50 3.19 -17.05 -27.04
C GLN A 50 4.36 -16.28 -26.43
N PHE A 51 5.51 -16.24 -27.10
CA PHE A 51 6.66 -15.44 -26.64
C PHE A 51 6.35 -13.95 -26.62
N ASP A 52 5.72 -13.42 -27.67
CA ASP A 52 5.32 -12.01 -27.73
C ASP A 52 4.39 -11.67 -26.56
N HIS A 53 3.40 -12.53 -26.28
CA HIS A 53 2.49 -12.31 -25.16
C HIS A 53 3.17 -12.40 -23.79
N VAL A 54 4.13 -13.32 -23.61
CA VAL A 54 4.93 -13.40 -22.38
C VAL A 54 5.78 -12.14 -22.21
N GLN A 55 6.34 -11.59 -23.29
CA GLN A 55 7.09 -10.35 -23.25
C GLN A 55 6.21 -9.17 -22.82
N GLU A 56 5.00 -9.05 -23.37
CA GLU A 56 4.03 -8.02 -22.94
C GLU A 56 3.67 -8.14 -21.46
N GLN A 57 3.46 -9.37 -20.96
CA GLN A 57 3.20 -9.59 -19.53
C GLN A 57 4.40 -9.18 -18.66
N PHE A 58 5.62 -9.46 -19.12
CA PHE A 58 6.83 -9.07 -18.41
C PHE A 58 6.99 -7.55 -18.33
N ASP A 59 6.76 -6.84 -19.44
CA ASP A 59 6.78 -5.37 -19.48
C ASP A 59 5.73 -4.77 -18.53
N HIS A 60 4.54 -5.37 -18.46
CA HIS A 60 3.49 -4.94 -17.53
C HIS A 60 3.91 -5.12 -16.06
N VAL A 61 4.49 -6.28 -15.71
CA VAL A 61 4.97 -6.57 -14.35
C VAL A 61 6.11 -5.62 -13.96
N GLN A 62 7.02 -5.32 -14.89
CA GLN A 62 8.08 -4.34 -14.66
C GLN A 62 7.51 -2.96 -14.32
N GLY A 63 6.52 -2.48 -15.09
CA GLY A 63 5.85 -1.21 -14.80
C GLY A 63 5.15 -1.18 -13.44
N GLN A 64 4.51 -2.28 -13.03
CA GLN A 64 3.92 -2.40 -11.69
C GLN A 64 4.98 -2.33 -10.59
N PHE A 65 6.14 -2.96 -10.81
CA PHE A 65 7.25 -2.95 -9.85
C PHE A 65 7.83 -1.54 -9.69
N ASP A 66 8.03 -0.82 -10.79
CA ASP A 66 8.51 0.57 -10.78
C ASP A 66 7.54 1.49 -10.02
N GLN A 67 6.22 1.32 -10.24
CA GLN A 67 5.21 2.08 -9.51
C GLN A 67 5.22 1.76 -8.00
N MET A 68 5.30 0.48 -7.63
CA MET A 68 5.35 0.05 -6.23
C MET A 68 6.62 0.57 -5.54
N GLN A 69 7.76 0.56 -6.24
CA GLN A 69 9.00 1.13 -5.73
C GLN A 69 8.87 2.63 -5.45
N GLY A 70 8.19 3.37 -6.34
CA GLY A 70 7.87 4.79 -6.14
C GLY A 70 7.00 5.03 -4.90
N GLN A 71 5.93 4.25 -4.74
CA GLN A 71 5.04 4.34 -3.58
C GLN A 71 5.75 4.03 -2.26
N ILE A 72 6.62 3.02 -2.24
CA ILE A 72 7.42 2.68 -1.05
C ILE A 72 8.36 3.83 -0.68
N THR A 73 8.99 4.47 -1.67
CA THR A 73 9.84 5.64 -1.43
C THR A 73 9.03 6.78 -0.81
N GLU A 74 7.87 7.11 -1.38
CA GLU A 74 6.97 8.16 -0.85
C GLU A 74 6.51 7.86 0.58
N ILE A 75 6.12 6.61 0.86
CA ILE A 75 5.76 6.17 2.21
C ILE A 75 6.93 6.36 3.17
N ASN A 76 8.14 5.97 2.78
CA ASN A 76 9.33 6.12 3.62
C ASN A 76 9.69 7.59 3.89
N GLU A 77 9.43 8.48 2.93
CA GLU A 77 9.68 9.92 3.08
C GLU A 77 8.61 10.62 3.92
N THR A 78 7.37 10.13 3.91
CA THR A 78 6.22 10.78 4.58
C THR A 78 5.89 10.19 5.95
N MET A 79 6.34 8.96 6.23
CA MET A 79 6.10 8.33 7.52
C MET A 79 6.96 8.92 8.62
N ALA A 80 6.32 9.30 9.73
CA ALA A 80 7.03 9.66 10.95
C ALA A 80 7.82 8.46 11.47
N THR A 81 9.11 8.67 11.68
CA THR A 81 10.01 7.70 12.29
C THR A 81 9.90 7.75 13.81
N LYS A 82 10.41 6.72 14.48
CA LYS A 82 10.51 6.72 15.96
C LYS A 82 11.33 7.90 16.49
N ALA A 83 12.28 8.42 15.71
CA ALA A 83 13.04 9.60 16.07
C ALA A 83 12.16 10.85 16.01
N ASP A 84 11.36 11.02 14.96
CA ASP A 84 10.43 12.14 14.82
C ASP A 84 9.39 12.17 15.96
N LEU A 85 8.98 10.98 16.42
CA LEU A 85 8.07 10.83 17.55
C LEU A 85 8.72 11.11 18.92
N ALA A 86 10.03 10.95 19.05
CA ALA A 86 10.73 11.12 20.33
C ALA A 86 10.84 12.60 20.74
N ASP A 87 10.91 13.51 19.76
CA ASP A 87 10.96 14.96 19.99
C ASP A 87 9.57 15.59 20.17
N LEU A 88 8.50 14.84 19.92
CA LEU A 88 7.15 15.30 20.16
C LEU A 88 6.89 15.41 21.67
N VAL A 89 6.30 16.55 22.05
CA VAL A 89 5.85 16.76 23.41
C VAL A 89 4.77 15.73 23.73
N THR A 90 5.07 14.85 24.67
CA THR A 90 4.12 13.81 25.08
C THR A 90 2.91 14.44 25.76
N LYS A 91 1.75 13.81 25.58
CA LYS A 91 0.51 14.21 26.26
C LYS A 91 0.72 14.33 27.76
N ASP A 92 1.48 13.42 28.36
CA ASP A 92 1.77 13.43 29.80
C ASP A 92 2.57 14.67 30.24
N TYR A 93 3.53 15.13 29.43
CA TYR A 93 4.25 16.37 29.72
C TYR A 93 3.30 17.58 29.69
N LEU A 94 2.42 17.65 28.68
CA LEU A 94 1.43 18.72 28.58
C LEU A 94 0.43 18.69 29.75
N ASP A 95 -0.10 17.51 30.08
CA ASP A 95 -1.05 17.33 31.19
C ASP A 95 -0.42 17.79 32.53
N ASN A 96 0.85 17.45 32.76
CA ASN A 96 1.58 17.90 33.95
C ASN A 96 1.78 19.43 33.96
N LYS A 97 2.22 20.03 32.84
CA LYS A 97 2.39 21.50 32.75
C LYS A 97 1.08 22.27 32.91
N LEU A 98 -0.02 21.72 32.41
CA LEU A 98 -1.34 22.30 32.59
C LEU A 98 -1.82 22.20 34.05
N ALA A 99 -1.52 21.08 34.73
CA ALA A 99 -1.81 20.93 36.14
C ALA A 99 -1.02 21.94 37.00
N ASP A 100 0.28 22.10 36.72
CA ASP A 100 1.15 23.08 37.39
C ASP A 100 0.60 24.51 37.21
N LEU A 101 0.32 24.91 35.97
CA LEU A 101 -0.21 26.24 35.64
C LEU A 101 -1.55 26.51 36.33
N ARG A 102 -2.43 25.49 36.37
CA ARG A 102 -3.72 25.60 37.07
C ARG A 102 -3.52 25.79 38.57
N GLY A 103 -2.54 25.09 39.17
CA GLY A 103 -2.15 25.27 40.56
C GLY A 103 -1.67 26.69 40.85
N ASP A 104 -0.75 27.19 40.02
CA ASP A 104 -0.21 28.54 40.13
C ASP A 104 -1.29 29.61 40.04
N LEU A 105 -2.22 29.45 39.08
CA LEU A 105 -3.34 30.37 38.92
C LEU A 105 -4.22 30.42 40.18
N VAL A 106 -4.57 29.26 40.74
CA VAL A 106 -5.35 29.18 41.98
C VAL A 106 -4.64 29.88 43.14
N VAL A 107 -3.32 29.70 43.25
CA VAL A 107 -2.52 30.36 44.31
C VAL A 107 -2.49 31.87 44.12
N LEU A 108 -2.31 32.36 42.89
CA LEU A 108 -2.34 33.79 42.56
C LEU A 108 -3.69 34.40 42.90
N THR A 109 -4.79 33.78 42.44
CA THR A 109 -6.15 34.24 42.73
C THR A 109 -6.44 34.27 44.23
N ARG A 110 -5.98 33.29 45.01
CA ARG A 110 -6.11 33.32 46.48
C ARG A 110 -5.32 34.45 47.14
N LYS A 111 -4.11 34.74 46.65
CA LYS A 111 -3.29 35.85 47.16
C LYS A 111 -3.94 37.20 46.85
N GLU A 112 -4.50 37.36 45.66
CA GLU A 112 -5.24 38.56 45.26
C GLU A 112 -6.50 38.74 46.10
N ASP A 113 -7.29 37.68 46.29
CA ASP A 113 -8.44 37.68 47.19
C ASP A 113 -8.06 38.08 48.62
N THR A 114 -6.94 37.56 49.14
CA THR A 114 -6.42 37.93 50.46
C THR A 114 -6.05 39.41 50.53
N LYS A 115 -5.42 39.96 49.49
CA LYS A 115 -5.07 41.39 49.41
C LYS A 115 -6.32 42.26 49.35
N LEU A 116 -7.31 41.87 48.54
CA LEU A 116 -8.59 42.58 48.41
C LEU A 116 -9.33 42.60 49.75
N LYS A 117 -9.41 41.45 50.44
CA LYS A 117 -10.02 41.37 51.78
C LYS A 117 -9.37 42.32 52.79
N LYS A 118 -8.03 42.36 52.81
CA LYS A 118 -7.29 43.32 53.66
C LYS A 118 -7.59 44.77 53.30
N LEU A 119 -7.70 45.08 52.01
CA LEU A 119 -8.03 46.44 51.56
C LEU A 119 -9.43 46.86 52.03
N VAL A 120 -10.42 45.98 51.88
CA VAL A 120 -11.79 46.21 52.35
C VAL A 120 -11.81 46.41 53.87
N ASP A 121 -11.09 45.59 54.64
CA ASP A 121 -10.98 45.75 56.09
C ASP A 121 -10.42 47.14 56.48
N ILE A 122 -9.39 47.63 55.76
CA ILE A 122 -8.82 48.97 55.98
C ILE A 122 -9.83 50.06 55.64
N LEU A 123 -10.58 49.93 54.54
CA LEU A 123 -11.57 50.91 54.11
C LEU A 123 -12.77 51.00 55.06
N THR A 124 -13.24 49.87 55.59
CA THR A 124 -14.27 49.84 56.65
C THR A 124 -13.74 50.49 57.93
N THR A 125 -12.49 50.22 58.32
CA THR A 125 -11.88 50.85 59.51
C THR A 125 -11.78 52.37 59.38
N LYS A 126 -11.62 52.88 58.15
CA LYS A 126 -11.61 54.31 57.84
C LYS A 126 -13.00 54.94 57.67
N ASN A 127 -14.08 54.19 57.94
CA ASN A 127 -15.48 54.59 57.72
C ASN A 127 -15.80 55.01 56.27
N LEU A 128 -15.04 54.49 55.29
CA LEU A 128 -15.29 54.75 53.87
C LEU A 128 -16.24 53.74 53.23
N LEU A 129 -16.44 52.59 53.89
CA LEU A 129 -17.38 51.54 53.50
C LEU A 129 -18.23 51.16 54.70
N SER A 130 -19.52 50.92 54.47
CA SER A 130 -20.43 50.42 55.50
C SER A 130 -20.14 48.94 55.81
N PRO A 131 -20.51 48.46 57.00
CA PRO A 131 -20.43 47.04 57.34
C PRO A 131 -21.25 46.14 56.40
N GLU A 132 -22.34 46.66 55.84
CA GLU A 132 -23.21 45.95 54.91
C GLU A 132 -22.52 45.76 53.55
N GLU A 133 -21.84 46.80 53.04
CA GLU A 133 -21.06 46.76 51.80
C GLU A 133 -19.88 45.79 51.90
N LYS A 134 -19.23 45.72 53.07
CA LYS A 134 -18.17 44.75 53.35
C LYS A 134 -18.65 43.31 53.20
N GLU A 135 -19.80 42.98 53.78
CA GLU A 135 -20.35 41.62 53.72
C GLU A 135 -20.73 41.23 52.29
N VAL A 136 -21.26 42.17 51.49
CA VAL A 136 -21.54 41.94 50.07
C VAL A 136 -20.25 41.64 49.30
N ILE A 137 -19.19 42.42 49.51
CA ILE A 137 -17.89 42.21 48.83
C ILE A 137 -17.25 40.88 49.26
N PHE A 138 -17.38 40.47 50.52
CA PHE A 138 -16.83 39.20 51.02
C PHE A 138 -17.61 37.97 50.58
N ALA A 139 -18.86 38.15 50.11
CA ALA A 139 -19.67 37.10 49.52
C ALA A 139 -19.40 36.90 48.02
N LEU A 140 -18.59 37.76 47.38
CA LEU A 140 -18.24 37.61 45.97
C LEU A 140 -17.25 36.45 45.75
N GLU A 141 -17.44 35.77 44.62
CA GLU A 141 -16.47 34.81 44.07
C GLU A 141 -15.17 35.53 43.67
N PRO A 142 -14.00 34.86 43.71
CA PRO A 142 -13.79 33.41 43.59
C PRO A 142 -13.71 32.61 44.90
N PHE A 143 -13.52 33.26 46.05
CA PHE A 143 -13.42 32.57 47.34
C PHE A 143 -14.23 33.32 48.42
N PRO A 144 -15.56 33.15 48.45
CA PRO A 144 -16.40 33.82 49.45
C PRO A 144 -16.01 33.38 50.85
N LYS A 145 -15.98 34.31 51.81
CA LYS A 145 -15.84 33.95 53.23
C LYS A 145 -17.16 33.36 53.70
N THR A 146 -17.25 32.03 53.79
CA THR A 146 -18.42 31.38 54.37
C THR A 146 -18.49 31.72 55.86
N ARG A 147 -19.65 32.20 56.33
CA ARG A 147 -19.92 32.36 57.76
C ARG A 147 -19.95 30.95 58.39
N LEU A 148 -18.93 30.61 59.17
CA LEU A 148 -18.97 29.52 60.16
C LEU A 148 -19.57 30.05 61.45
#